data_AF-A0A966VDY5-F1
#
_entry.id   AF-A0A966VDY5-F1
#
_cell.length_a   1.000
_cell.length_b   1.000
_cell.length_c   1.000
_cell.angle_alpha   90.00
_cell.angle_beta   90.00
_cell.angle_gamma   90.00
#
_symmetry.space_group_name_H-M   'P 1'
#
loop_
_entity.id
_entity.type
_entity.pdbx_description
1 polymer ?
#
loop_
_entity_poly.entity_id
_entity_poly.type
_entity_poly.pdbx_seq_one_letter_code
_entity_poly.pdbx_strand_id
1 'polypeptide(L)'
;MIRWFHRANVPEKDARVIEDAWTRYDGVECDVRFTADHVPVVVHDVLEEEDTWEDVEMTGVQRLVDAMAKWTADPARKRTIMIEVKAVSCVEDEEALCEALQRFPDRLEDVVVASFDETFLARWEVTSVMYLTCNC
;
A
#
# COMPACT_ATOMS: atom_id res chain seq x y z
N MET A 1 2.63 -21.67 -4.75
CA MET A 1 3.42 -21.02 -3.69
C MET A 1 3.83 -19.66 -4.24
N ILE A 2 3.44 -18.56 -3.59
CA ILE A 2 3.78 -17.19 -3.99
C ILE A 2 5.02 -16.78 -3.21
N ARG A 3 6.06 -16.31 -3.88
CA ARG A 3 7.22 -15.69 -3.21
C ARG A 3 6.93 -14.21 -3.00
N TRP A 4 6.78 -13.83 -1.75
CA TRP A 4 6.55 -12.46 -1.32
C TRP A 4 7.85 -11.74 -1.03
N PHE A 5 7.94 -10.48 -1.44
CA PHE A 5 8.97 -9.56 -0.97
C PHE A 5 8.40 -8.74 0.19
N HIS A 6 8.94 -8.97 1.39
CA HIS A 6 8.59 -8.22 2.60
C HIS A 6 9.56 -7.06 2.79
N ARG A 7 9.04 -5.84 2.90
CA ARG A 7 9.84 -4.62 2.80
C ARG A 7 10.69 -4.30 4.03
N ALA A 8 10.42 -4.90 5.20
CA ALA A 8 11.19 -4.64 6.43
C ALA A 8 12.69 -4.95 6.35
N ASN A 9 13.18 -5.53 5.25
CA ASN A 9 14.59 -5.81 5.03
C ASN A 9 15.35 -4.73 4.24
N VAL A 10 14.71 -3.61 3.85
CA VAL A 10 15.35 -2.60 2.99
C VAL A 10 14.97 -1.18 3.39
N PRO A 11 15.86 -0.16 3.23
CA PRO A 11 15.54 1.22 3.56
C PRO A 11 14.29 1.72 2.84
N GLU A 12 13.33 2.16 3.65
CA GLU A 12 11.95 2.53 3.31
C GLU A 12 11.81 3.57 2.19
N LYS A 13 12.83 4.42 2.01
CA LYS A 13 12.80 5.55 1.07
C LYS A 13 13.33 5.20 -0.32
N ASP A 14 13.72 3.95 -0.58
CA ASP A 14 14.26 3.57 -1.89
C ASP A 14 13.21 2.83 -2.73
N ALA A 15 12.37 3.58 -3.44
CA ALA A 15 11.38 3.03 -4.37
C ALA A 15 12.00 2.06 -5.41
N ARG A 16 13.29 2.22 -5.74
CA ARG A 16 14.00 1.34 -6.68
C ARG A 16 14.09 -0.10 -6.15
N VAL A 17 14.02 -0.29 -4.85
CA VAL A 17 14.05 -1.61 -4.23
C VAL A 17 12.76 -2.37 -4.51
N ILE A 18 11.62 -1.70 -4.38
CA ILE A 18 10.35 -2.32 -4.72
C ILE A 18 10.34 -2.65 -6.20
N GLU A 19 10.86 -1.76 -7.05
CA GLU A 19 11.03 -2.00 -8.49
C GLU A 19 11.96 -3.20 -8.78
N ASP A 20 13.08 -3.33 -8.06
CA ASP A 20 13.99 -4.47 -8.19
C ASP A 20 13.33 -5.77 -7.72
N ALA A 21 12.61 -5.74 -6.59
CA ALA A 21 11.81 -6.88 -6.12
C ALA A 21 10.71 -7.24 -7.14
N TRP A 22 10.16 -6.24 -7.82
CA TRP A 22 9.22 -6.36 -8.93
C TRP A 22 9.82 -7.03 -10.18
N THR A 23 11.09 -7.41 -10.18
CA THR A 23 11.66 -8.28 -11.21
C THR A 23 11.84 -9.73 -10.75
N ARG A 24 11.84 -10.01 -9.44
CA ARG A 24 12.28 -11.30 -8.88
C ARG A 24 11.21 -12.08 -8.12
N TYR A 25 10.21 -11.40 -7.59
CA TYR A 25 9.16 -11.98 -6.75
C TYR A 25 7.83 -12.10 -7.47
N ASP A 26 6.92 -12.92 -6.93
CA ASP A 26 5.61 -13.19 -7.52
C ASP A 26 4.56 -12.16 -7.02
N GLY A 27 4.85 -11.52 -5.89
CA GLY A 27 4.12 -10.36 -5.37
C GLY A 27 5.00 -9.47 -4.49
N VAL A 28 4.54 -8.26 -4.21
CA VAL A 28 5.18 -7.36 -3.23
C VAL A 28 4.19 -6.95 -2.17
N GLU A 29 4.74 -6.64 -1.01
CA GLU A 29 4.02 -6.02 0.09
C GLU A 29 4.48 -4.56 0.22
N CYS A 30 3.51 -3.67 0.47
CA CYS A 30 3.76 -2.31 0.86
C CYS A 30 2.83 -1.91 2.00
N ASP A 31 3.35 -1.27 3.04
CA ASP A 31 2.49 -0.52 3.96
C ASP A 31 2.11 0.88 3.44
N VAL A 32 0.87 1.25 3.79
CA VAL A 32 0.21 2.50 3.47
C VAL A 32 -0.20 3.21 4.75
N ARG A 33 0.03 4.54 4.75
CA ARG A 33 -0.49 5.50 5.72
C ARG A 33 -1.17 6.65 4.98
N PHE A 34 -1.78 7.54 5.75
CA PHE A 34 -2.47 8.72 5.25
C PHE A 34 -1.80 9.96 5.81
N THR A 35 -1.64 10.97 4.97
CA THR A 35 -1.24 12.33 5.38
C THR A 35 -2.40 13.04 6.08
N ALA A 36 -2.14 14.18 6.69
CA ALA A 36 -3.16 15.01 7.35
C ALA A 36 -4.29 15.45 6.42
N ASP A 37 -4.01 15.54 5.11
CA ASP A 37 -4.97 15.83 4.03
C ASP A 37 -5.49 14.56 3.32
N HIS A 38 -5.44 13.42 4.00
CA HIS A 38 -6.01 12.12 3.59
C HIS A 38 -5.42 11.54 2.31
N VAL A 39 -4.16 11.86 1.97
CA VAL A 39 -3.49 11.28 0.80
C VAL A 39 -2.85 9.93 1.18
N PRO A 40 -3.23 8.82 0.53
CA PRO A 40 -2.61 7.53 0.79
C PRO A 40 -1.19 7.50 0.24
N VAL A 41 -0.22 7.20 1.11
CA VAL A 41 1.22 7.19 0.80
C VAL A 41 1.88 5.89 1.20
N VAL A 42 2.93 5.50 0.47
CA VAL A 42 3.66 4.24 0.69
C VAL A 42 4.82 4.49 1.66
N VAL A 43 4.59 4.20 2.95
CA VAL A 43 5.50 4.50 4.06
C VAL A 43 5.19 3.57 5.25
N HIS A 44 6.20 3.13 5.99
CA HIS A 44 6.11 2.22 7.15
C HIS A 44 6.16 3.03 8.43
N ASP A 45 7.13 3.94 8.51
CA ASP A 45 7.35 4.85 9.61
C ASP A 45 6.11 5.72 9.85
N VAL A 46 5.93 6.13 11.09
CA VAL A 46 4.81 6.99 11.51
C VAL A 46 5.06 8.39 10.95
N LEU A 47 4.02 8.97 10.34
CA LEU A 47 3.99 10.37 9.92
C LEU A 47 3.65 11.26 11.12
N GLU A 48 4.11 12.50 11.13
CA GLU A 48 3.62 13.46 12.11
C GLU A 48 2.14 13.78 11.82
N GLU A 49 1.35 14.04 12.87
CA GLU A 49 -0.11 14.20 12.75
C GLU A 49 -0.52 15.36 11.82
N GLU A 50 0.33 16.38 11.69
CA GLU A 50 0.08 17.56 10.84
C GLU A 50 0.75 17.49 9.46
N ASP A 51 1.45 16.39 9.14
CA ASP A 51 2.17 16.27 7.86
C ASP A 51 1.18 16.17 6.69
N THR A 52 1.14 17.19 5.83
CA THR A 52 0.37 17.17 4.58
C THR A 52 1.11 16.39 3.49
N TRP A 53 0.44 16.10 2.37
CA TRP A 53 1.13 15.55 1.21
C TRP A 53 2.31 16.41 0.76
N GLU A 54 2.20 17.74 0.79
CA GLU A 54 3.28 18.63 0.37
C GLU A 54 4.53 18.43 1.25
N ASP A 55 4.35 18.23 2.55
CA ASP A 55 5.44 17.96 3.49
C ASP A 55 6.08 16.59 3.24
N VAL A 56 5.24 15.57 3.05
CA VAL A 56 5.68 14.19 2.85
C VAL A 56 6.37 13.99 1.50
N GLU A 57 5.91 14.64 0.43
CA GLU A 57 6.48 14.54 -0.92
C GLU A 57 7.97 14.92 -0.94
N MET A 58 8.36 15.92 -0.14
CA MET A 58 9.74 16.39 -0.03
C MET A 58 10.70 15.33 0.55
N THR A 59 10.17 14.29 1.18
CA THR A 59 10.96 13.19 1.75
C THR A 59 11.24 12.05 0.75
N GLY A 60 10.64 12.11 -0.45
CA GLY A 60 10.75 11.08 -1.49
C GLY A 60 9.74 9.93 -1.37
N VAL A 61 8.83 10.00 -0.39
CA VAL A 61 7.69 9.08 -0.27
C VAL A 61 6.74 9.26 -1.46
N GLN A 62 6.14 8.17 -1.93
CA GLN A 62 5.24 8.17 -3.09
C GLN A 62 3.79 8.08 -2.66
N ARG A 63 2.89 8.70 -3.43
CA ARG A 63 1.45 8.38 -3.34
C ARG A 63 1.24 6.93 -3.75
N LEU A 64 0.25 6.27 -3.12
CA LEU A 64 -0.14 4.92 -3.47
C LEU A 64 -0.52 4.80 -4.96
N VAL A 65 -1.25 5.77 -5.49
CA VAL A 65 -1.66 5.78 -6.91
C VAL A 65 -0.46 5.78 -7.85
N ASP A 66 0.59 6.54 -7.53
CA ASP A 66 1.79 6.63 -8.36
C ASP A 66 2.61 5.33 -8.30
N ALA A 67 2.68 4.71 -7.12
CA ALA A 67 3.32 3.41 -6.93
C ALA A 67 2.56 2.31 -7.69
N MET A 68 1.24 2.25 -7.53
CA MET A 68 0.35 1.32 -8.24
C MET A 68 0.49 1.46 -9.76
N ALA A 69 0.44 2.69 -10.28
CA ALA A 69 0.59 2.95 -11.72
C ALA A 69 1.87 2.36 -12.30
N LYS A 70 2.99 2.43 -11.55
CA LYS A 70 4.26 1.82 -11.95
C LYS A 70 4.20 0.30 -11.90
N TRP A 71 3.68 -0.27 -10.82
CA TRP A 71 3.60 -1.72 -10.62
C TRP A 71 2.69 -2.40 -11.65
N THR A 72 1.61 -1.72 -12.05
CA THR A 72 0.61 -2.23 -13.00
C THR A 72 0.87 -1.80 -14.45
N ALA A 73 1.95 -1.06 -14.73
CA ALA A 73 2.25 -0.53 -16.08
C ALA A 73 2.47 -1.64 -17.13
N ASP A 74 2.92 -2.83 -16.71
CA ASP A 74 3.10 -4.00 -17.58
C ASP A 74 1.92 -4.98 -17.42
N PRO A 75 0.94 -4.98 -18.34
CA PRO A 75 -0.24 -5.84 -18.25
C PRO A 75 0.10 -7.33 -18.42
N ALA A 76 1.26 -7.68 -19.00
CA ALA A 76 1.68 -9.08 -19.12
C ALA A 76 2.18 -9.66 -17.79
N ARG A 77 2.49 -8.79 -16.80
CA ARG A 77 2.90 -9.19 -15.46
C ARG A 77 1.68 -9.20 -14.53
N LYS A 78 1.04 -10.36 -14.40
CA LYS A 78 0.11 -10.62 -13.29
C LYS A 78 0.92 -10.89 -12.02
N ARG A 79 0.82 -10.00 -11.04
CA ARG A 79 1.58 -10.01 -9.79
C ARG A 79 0.69 -9.52 -8.68
N THR A 80 0.75 -10.19 -7.54
CA THR A 80 -0.07 -9.81 -6.39
C THR A 80 0.55 -8.62 -5.65
N ILE A 81 -0.27 -7.63 -5.30
CA ILE A 81 0.11 -6.46 -4.54
C ILE A 81 -0.60 -6.57 -3.19
N MET A 82 0.17 -6.77 -2.12
CA MET A 82 -0.36 -6.69 -0.77
C MET A 82 -0.19 -5.26 -0.26
N ILE A 83 -1.28 -4.65 0.16
CA ILE A 83 -1.32 -3.31 0.75
C ILE A 83 -1.63 -3.47 2.23
N GLU A 84 -0.62 -3.31 3.08
CA GLU A 84 -0.78 -3.28 4.52
C GLU A 84 -1.19 -1.87 4.97
N VAL A 85 -2.45 -1.70 5.37
CA VAL A 85 -2.95 -0.43 5.88
C VAL A 85 -2.62 -0.34 7.36
N LYS A 86 -1.66 0.52 7.72
CA LYS A 86 -1.15 0.61 9.11
C LYS A 86 -2.13 1.25 10.08
N ALA A 87 -2.78 2.33 9.67
CA ALA A 87 -3.75 3.04 10.48
C ALA A 87 -4.67 3.85 9.58
N VAL A 88 -5.97 3.74 9.84
CA VAL A 88 -7.03 4.57 9.27
C VAL A 88 -7.61 5.35 10.42
N SER A 89 -7.60 6.67 10.33
CA SER A 89 -8.03 7.55 11.42
C SER A 89 -9.49 7.97 11.31
N CYS A 90 -10.02 7.98 10.08
CA CYS A 90 -11.33 8.52 9.75
C CYS A 90 -11.92 7.87 8.49
N VAL A 91 -13.14 8.28 8.12
CA VAL A 91 -13.83 7.74 6.93
C VAL A 91 -13.17 8.26 5.65
N GLU A 92 -12.64 9.47 5.68
CA GLU A 92 -11.97 10.13 4.56
C GLU A 92 -10.71 9.35 4.12
N ASP A 93 -9.97 8.77 5.06
CA ASP A 93 -8.84 7.87 4.77
C ASP A 93 -9.32 6.60 4.04
N GLU A 94 -10.43 5.99 4.48
CA GLU A 94 -11.01 4.80 3.81
C GLU A 94 -11.46 5.14 2.39
N GLU A 95 -12.16 6.26 2.22
CA GLU A 95 -12.64 6.75 0.92
C GLU A 95 -11.46 7.04 -0.02
N ALA A 96 -10.41 7.70 0.47
CA ALA A 96 -9.21 8.00 -0.31
C ALA A 96 -8.48 6.73 -0.76
N LEU A 97 -8.39 5.71 0.10
CA LEU A 97 -7.83 4.41 -0.28
C LEU A 97 -8.69 3.72 -1.34
N CYS A 98 -10.02 3.73 -1.17
CA CYS A 98 -10.94 3.16 -2.15
C CYS A 98 -10.82 3.86 -3.50
N GLU A 99 -10.78 5.20 -3.53
CA GLU A 99 -10.59 5.98 -4.75
C GLU A 99 -9.26 5.63 -5.42
N ALA A 100 -8.18 5.52 -4.65
CA ALA A 100 -6.86 5.15 -5.16
C ALA A 100 -6.88 3.77 -5.85
N LEU A 101 -7.56 2.78 -5.26
CA LEU A 101 -7.68 1.43 -5.83
C LEU A 101 -8.62 1.38 -7.04
N GLN A 102 -9.73 2.13 -7.01
CA GLN A 102 -10.71 2.20 -8.10
C GLN A 102 -10.13 2.80 -9.40
N ARG A 103 -8.98 3.48 -9.34
CA ARG A 103 -8.22 3.90 -10.53
C ARG A 103 -7.60 2.72 -11.29
N PHE A 104 -7.53 1.53 -10.70
CA PHE A 104 -6.96 0.32 -11.30
C PHE A 104 -7.96 -0.86 -11.29
N PRO A 105 -9.15 -0.71 -11.90
CA PRO A 105 -10.24 -1.69 -11.76
C PRO A 105 -9.85 -3.08 -12.28
N ASP A 106 -9.09 -3.15 -13.37
CA ASP A 106 -8.62 -4.41 -13.98
C ASP A 106 -7.53 -5.11 -13.15
N ARG A 107 -7.05 -4.47 -12.08
CA ARG A 107 -5.99 -4.99 -11.20
C ARG A 107 -6.49 -5.26 -9.79
N LEU A 108 -7.76 -5.01 -9.47
CA LEU A 108 -8.32 -5.28 -8.15
C LEU A 108 -8.24 -6.77 -7.79
N GLU A 109 -8.29 -7.68 -8.78
CA GLU A 109 -8.08 -9.12 -8.56
C GLU A 109 -6.67 -9.48 -8.08
N ASP A 110 -5.70 -8.61 -8.34
CA ASP A 110 -4.31 -8.77 -7.93
C ASP A 110 -4.01 -8.11 -6.57
N VAL A 111 -4.94 -7.34 -6.00
CA VAL A 111 -4.72 -6.60 -4.75
C VAL A 111 -5.21 -7.40 -3.56
N VAL A 112 -4.39 -7.47 -2.51
CA VAL A 112 -4.75 -7.96 -1.18
C VAL A 112 -4.68 -6.80 -0.21
N VAL A 113 -5.80 -6.43 0.41
CA VAL A 113 -5.80 -5.43 1.48
C VAL A 113 -5.54 -6.14 2.80
N ALA A 114 -4.52 -5.70 3.52
CA ALA A 114 -4.11 -6.28 4.80
C ALA A 114 -4.11 -5.21 5.90
N SER A 115 -4.40 -5.59 7.15
CA SER A 115 -4.27 -4.67 8.28
C SER A 115 -4.24 -5.43 9.62
N PHE A 116 -3.78 -4.73 10.66
CA PHE A 116 -3.94 -5.12 12.06
C PHE A 116 -5.26 -4.61 12.66
N ASP A 117 -5.97 -3.72 11.97
CA ASP A 117 -7.26 -3.20 12.42
C ASP A 117 -8.41 -4.06 11.87
N GLU A 118 -8.94 -4.94 12.72
CA GLU A 118 -10.09 -5.79 12.37
C GLU A 118 -11.34 -4.98 12.01
N THR A 119 -11.53 -3.80 12.63
CA THR A 119 -12.72 -2.97 12.39
C THR A 119 -12.66 -2.37 11.00
N PHE A 120 -11.48 -1.91 10.58
CA PHE A 120 -11.23 -1.46 9.21
C PHE A 120 -11.51 -2.61 8.22
N LEU A 121 -10.92 -3.78 8.43
CA LEU A 121 -11.06 -4.91 7.50
C LEU A 121 -12.52 -5.40 7.39
N ALA A 122 -13.30 -5.36 8.48
CA ALA A 122 -14.69 -5.78 8.48
C ALA A 122 -15.60 -4.93 7.57
N ARG A 123 -15.18 -3.73 7.16
CA ARG A 123 -15.93 -2.83 6.27
C ARG A 123 -15.63 -3.07 4.79
N TRP A 124 -14.58 -3.81 4.46
CA TRP A 124 -14.11 -3.97 3.09
C TRP A 124 -14.76 -5.17 2.39
N GLU A 125 -15.43 -4.90 1.26
CA GLU A 125 -16.01 -5.92 0.37
C GLU A 125 -15.07 -6.26 -0.81
N VAL A 126 -13.75 -6.29 -0.59
CA VAL A 126 -12.80 -6.73 -1.64
C VAL A 126 -12.58 -8.24 -1.59
N THR A 127 -12.30 -8.83 -2.74
CA THR A 127 -12.16 -10.29 -2.92
C THR A 127 -11.08 -10.91 -2.03
N SER A 128 -10.06 -10.13 -1.66
CA SER A 128 -8.92 -10.61 -0.89
C SER A 128 -8.56 -9.64 0.24
N VAL A 129 -9.01 -9.95 1.45
CA VAL A 129 -8.66 -9.24 2.69
C VAL A 129 -7.86 -10.18 3.60
N MET A 130 -6.81 -9.67 4.25
CA MET A 130 -5.97 -10.44 5.17
C MET A 130 -5.82 -9.73 6.51
N TYR A 131 -6.24 -10.37 7.60
CA TYR A 131 -5.88 -9.92 8.93
C TYR A 131 -4.43 -10.32 9.27
N LEU A 132 -3.64 -9.36 9.73
CA LEU A 132 -2.26 -9.58 10.14
C LEU A 132 -2.16 -9.79 11.64
N THR A 133 -1.27 -10.69 12.04
CA THR A 133 -0.89 -10.90 13.44
C THR A 133 0.63 -10.84 13.53
N CYS A 134 1.16 -10.14 14.52
CA CYS A 134 2.59 -10.15 14.84
C CYS A 134 2.74 -10.95 16.12
N ASN A 135 3.67 -11.90 16.11
CA ASN A 135 4.19 -12.52 17.33
C ASN A 135 5.48 -11.80 17.75
N CYS A 136 5.37 -10.48 17.86
CA CYS A 136 6.28 -9.68 18.64
C CYS A 136 5.96 -9.94 20.13
#